data_AF-A0A1B6FWP0-F1
#
_entry.id   AF-A0A1B6FWP0-F1
#
_cell.length_a   1.000
_cell.length_b   1.000
_cell.length_c   1.000
_cell.angle_alpha   90.00
_cell.angle_beta   90.00
_cell.angle_gamma   90.00
#
_symmetry.space_group_name_H-M   'P 1'
#
loop_
_entity.id
_entity.type
_entity.pdbx_description
1 polymer ?
#
loop_
_entity_poly.entity_id
_entity_poly.type
_entity_poly.pdbx_seq_one_letter_code
_entity_poly.pdbx_strand_id
1 'polypeptide(L)'
;TTRGGKIPVRWTAPEAIAFRKFTSASDVWSFGIVCWEVMSYGERPYWNWSNQDVIKSIEKGYRLPAPMDCPEAIYQLMLDSWQKERTHRPSFASIVKTLDKLIRCPDTLRKIAQNRTANPLAPDAPDMTQFTSVSDWLSSIKMTRYLENFERAGITSMEAVVQLTVQELTALGITLVGHQKKIMNSVQAMRAQISNLSEGFLV
;
A
#
# COMPACT_ATOMS: atom_id res chain seq x y z
N THR A 1 21.49 -29.09 9.63
CA THR A 1 20.58 -28.71 8.53
C THR A 1 19.16 -28.72 9.08
N THR A 2 18.51 -27.56 9.21
CA THR A 2 17.21 -27.48 9.89
C THR A 2 16.10 -28.02 8.98
N ARG A 3 15.60 -29.22 9.32
CA ARG A 3 14.39 -29.80 8.72
C ARG A 3 13.18 -28.95 9.10
N GLY A 4 12.49 -28.37 8.11
CA GLY A 4 11.02 -28.20 8.15
C GLY A 4 10.40 -27.06 8.98
N GLY A 5 11.00 -25.87 9.05
CA GLY A 5 10.31 -24.69 9.57
C GLY A 5 9.13 -24.24 8.68
N LYS A 6 8.06 -23.71 9.28
CA LYS A 6 6.99 -23.01 8.55
C LYS A 6 7.59 -21.80 7.82
N ILE A 7 7.39 -21.72 6.51
CA ILE A 7 7.88 -20.61 5.67
C ILE A 7 6.95 -19.40 5.81
N PRO A 8 7.49 -18.16 5.93
CA PRO A 8 6.69 -16.94 5.84
C PRO A 8 6.28 -16.67 4.38
N VAL A 9 5.18 -17.29 3.94
CA VAL A 9 4.70 -17.29 2.54
C VAL A 9 4.71 -15.92 1.87
N ARG A 10 4.28 -14.86 2.55
CA ARG A 10 4.15 -13.50 1.96
C ARG A 10 5.49 -12.84 1.60
N TRP A 11 6.59 -13.27 2.20
CA TRP A 11 7.93 -12.77 1.90
C TRP A 11 8.72 -13.71 0.99
N THR A 12 8.26 -14.93 0.80
CA THR A 12 9.07 -15.98 0.20
C THR A 12 8.86 -16.06 -1.30
N ALA A 13 9.95 -16.18 -2.06
CA ALA A 13 9.89 -16.32 -3.51
C ALA A 13 9.12 -17.59 -3.96
N PRO A 14 8.48 -17.59 -5.14
CA PRO A 14 7.68 -18.71 -5.62
C PRO A 14 8.46 -20.04 -5.68
N GLU A 15 9.70 -20.01 -6.16
CA GLU A 15 10.55 -21.20 -6.26
C GLU A 15 10.98 -21.75 -4.89
N ALA A 16 11.09 -20.88 -3.89
CA ALA A 16 11.40 -21.27 -2.53
C ALA A 16 10.17 -21.85 -1.79
N ILE A 17 8.97 -21.38 -2.12
CA ILE A 17 7.71 -21.98 -1.65
C ILE A 17 7.50 -23.36 -2.27
N ALA A 18 7.53 -23.45 -3.61
CA ALA A 18 7.16 -24.64 -4.35
C ALA A 18 8.22 -25.76 -4.27
N PHE A 19 9.49 -25.40 -4.37
CA PHE A 19 10.58 -26.37 -4.53
C PHE A 19 11.64 -26.29 -3.42
N ARG A 20 11.42 -25.47 -2.38
CA ARG A 20 12.38 -25.23 -1.30
C ARG A 20 13.76 -24.77 -1.81
N LYS A 21 13.80 -24.08 -2.95
CA LYS A 21 15.02 -23.53 -3.55
C LYS A 21 15.33 -22.16 -2.97
N PHE A 22 16.05 -22.14 -1.85
CA PHE A 22 16.52 -20.91 -1.20
C PHE A 22 17.89 -20.50 -1.75
N THR A 23 17.99 -19.27 -2.23
CA THR A 23 19.21 -18.68 -2.81
C THR A 23 19.23 -17.18 -2.55
N SER A 24 20.36 -16.51 -2.81
CA SER A 24 20.39 -15.04 -2.74
C SER A 24 19.34 -14.38 -3.64
N ALA A 25 18.95 -15.00 -4.76
CA ALA A 25 17.88 -14.49 -5.62
C ALA A 25 16.48 -14.63 -5.00
N SER A 26 16.24 -15.64 -4.14
CA SER A 26 15.01 -15.70 -3.35
C SER A 26 15.01 -14.68 -2.21
N ASP A 27 16.19 -14.34 -1.68
CA ASP A 27 16.32 -13.27 -0.68
C ASP A 27 16.07 -11.88 -1.31
N VAL A 28 16.45 -11.68 -2.58
CA VAL A 28 16.10 -10.47 -3.34
C VAL A 28 14.59 -10.29 -3.47
N TRP A 29 13.83 -11.37 -3.67
CA TRP A 29 12.37 -11.30 -3.65
C TRP A 29 11.86 -10.78 -2.29
N SER A 30 12.35 -11.37 -1.20
CA SER A 30 12.02 -10.95 0.17
C SER A 30 12.37 -9.48 0.40
N PHE A 31 13.52 -9.02 -0.11
CA PHE A 31 13.92 -7.62 -0.07
C PHE A 31 12.92 -6.71 -0.79
N GLY A 32 12.41 -7.10 -1.97
CA GLY A 32 11.36 -6.34 -2.64
C GLY A 32 10.10 -6.18 -1.78
N ILE A 33 9.71 -7.23 -1.04
CA ILE A 33 8.58 -7.16 -0.09
C ILE A 33 8.91 -6.21 1.07
N VAL A 34 10.13 -6.26 1.62
CA VAL A 34 10.57 -5.32 2.67
C VAL A 34 10.57 -3.87 2.17
N CYS A 35 11.01 -3.61 0.93
CA CYS A 35 10.90 -2.28 0.33
C CYS A 35 9.45 -1.81 0.26
N TRP A 36 8.53 -2.70 -0.12
CA TRP A 36 7.10 -2.40 -0.13
C TRP A 36 6.57 -2.06 1.27
N GLU A 37 6.98 -2.81 2.30
CA GLU A 37 6.62 -2.52 3.70
C GLU A 37 7.14 -1.17 4.16
N VAL A 38 8.42 -0.86 3.88
CA VAL A 38 9.02 0.44 4.23
C VAL A 38 8.25 1.59 3.57
N MET A 39 8.00 1.47 2.26
CA MET A 39 7.30 2.52 1.50
C MET A 39 5.81 2.62 1.83
N SER A 40 5.20 1.57 2.37
CA SER A 40 3.82 1.56 2.86
C SER A 40 3.71 1.83 4.36
N TYR A 41 4.80 2.21 5.03
CA TYR A 41 4.82 2.48 6.47
C TYR A 41 4.36 1.28 7.33
N GLY A 42 4.71 0.07 6.90
CA GLY A 42 4.42 -1.17 7.63
C GLY A 42 3.01 -1.71 7.40
N GLU A 43 2.39 -1.41 6.25
CA GLU A 43 1.22 -2.18 5.83
C GLU A 43 1.59 -3.67 5.69
N ARG A 44 0.62 -4.54 5.97
CA ARG A 44 0.82 -5.99 5.86
C ARG A 44 0.85 -6.39 4.38
N PRO A 45 1.91 -7.06 3.87
CA PRO A 45 1.95 -7.52 2.49
C PRO A 45 0.76 -8.43 2.16
N TYR A 46 0.09 -8.15 1.03
CA TYR A 46 -1.14 -8.82 0.59
C TYR A 46 -2.31 -8.75 1.59
N TRP A 47 -2.24 -7.84 2.56
CA TRP A 47 -3.29 -7.56 3.55
C TRP A 47 -3.87 -8.83 4.21
N ASN A 48 -5.18 -9.04 4.02
CA ASN A 48 -5.96 -10.11 4.64
C ASN A 48 -6.09 -11.35 3.76
N TRP A 49 -5.38 -11.41 2.64
CA TRP A 49 -5.42 -12.60 1.77
C TRP A 49 -4.91 -13.82 2.52
N SER A 50 -5.53 -14.97 2.27
CA SER A 50 -5.04 -16.24 2.78
C SER A 50 -3.68 -16.58 2.15
N ASN A 51 -2.89 -17.42 2.80
CA ASN A 51 -1.62 -17.87 2.20
C ASN A 51 -1.84 -18.56 0.84
N GLN A 52 -2.96 -19.25 0.66
CA GLN A 52 -3.28 -19.91 -0.60
C GLN A 52 -3.58 -18.90 -1.72
N ASP A 53 -4.32 -17.84 -1.42
CA ASP A 53 -4.66 -16.79 -2.40
C ASP A 53 -3.43 -16.00 -2.83
N VAL A 54 -2.52 -15.72 -1.88
CA VAL A 54 -1.22 -15.09 -2.16
C VAL A 54 -0.43 -15.94 -3.15
N ILE A 55 -0.26 -17.25 -2.88
CA ILE A 55 0.49 -18.16 -3.76
C ILE A 55 -0.13 -18.18 -5.16
N LYS A 56 -1.43 -18.46 -5.27
CA LYS A 56 -2.14 -18.55 -6.56
C LYS A 56 -2.04 -17.25 -7.37
N SER A 57 -2.17 -16.10 -6.72
CA SER A 57 -2.12 -14.81 -7.40
C SER A 57 -0.72 -14.47 -7.90
N ILE A 58 0.31 -14.71 -7.07
CA ILE A 58 1.71 -14.49 -7.47
C ILE A 58 2.08 -15.36 -8.68
N GLU A 59 1.64 -16.63 -8.71
CA GLU A 59 1.86 -17.55 -9.83
C GLU A 59 1.20 -17.07 -11.12
N LYS A 60 0.02 -16.45 -11.01
CA LYS A 60 -0.69 -15.78 -12.12
C LYS A 60 -0.06 -14.45 -12.56
N GLY A 61 1.00 -14.01 -11.90
CA GLY A 61 1.73 -12.79 -12.23
C GLY A 61 1.29 -11.55 -11.46
N TYR A 62 0.35 -11.66 -10.51
CA TYR A 62 -0.01 -10.54 -9.64
C TYR A 62 1.19 -10.08 -8.82
N ARG A 63 1.33 -8.76 -8.67
CA ARG A 63 2.31 -8.11 -7.81
C ARG A 63 1.60 -7.06 -6.96
N LEU A 64 2.17 -6.76 -5.80
CA LEU A 64 1.64 -5.69 -4.94
C LEU A 64 1.67 -4.36 -5.71
N PRO A 65 0.61 -3.54 -5.61
CA PRO A 65 0.59 -2.21 -6.22
C PRO A 65 1.62 -1.30 -5.55
N ALA A 66 1.99 -0.22 -6.21
CA ALA A 66 2.84 0.82 -5.65
C ALA A 66 2.20 1.40 -4.37
N PRO A 67 2.95 1.54 -3.27
CA PRO A 67 2.48 2.29 -2.11
C PRO A 67 2.14 3.75 -2.47
N MET A 68 1.33 4.40 -1.63
CA MET A 68 1.01 5.82 -1.79
C MET A 68 2.29 6.66 -1.79
N ASP A 69 2.37 7.65 -2.69
CA ASP A 69 3.52 8.53 -2.87
C ASP A 69 4.86 7.79 -3.08
N CYS A 70 4.82 6.53 -3.54
CA CYS A 70 6.04 5.79 -3.81
C CYS A 70 6.72 6.34 -5.07
N PRO A 71 8.02 6.69 -5.02
CA PRO A 71 8.77 7.05 -6.22
C PRO A 71 8.77 5.91 -7.25
N GLU A 72 8.54 6.24 -8.51
CA GLU A 72 8.48 5.28 -9.63
C GLU A 72 9.76 4.43 -9.72
N ALA A 73 10.93 5.05 -9.50
CA ALA A 73 12.21 4.34 -9.50
C ALA A 73 12.32 3.27 -8.40
N ILE A 74 11.74 3.53 -7.22
CA ILE A 74 11.74 2.58 -6.10
C ILE A 74 10.74 1.46 -6.37
N TYR A 75 9.55 1.79 -6.89
CA TYR A 75 8.57 0.77 -7.25
C TYR A 75 9.08 -0.14 -8.37
N GLN A 76 9.76 0.41 -9.39
CA GLN A 76 10.39 -0.39 -10.43
C GLN A 76 11.43 -1.37 -9.86
N LEU A 77 12.24 -0.93 -8.89
CA LEU A 77 13.20 -1.81 -8.20
C LEU A 77 12.49 -2.96 -7.46
N MET A 78 11.31 -2.72 -6.88
CA MET A 78 10.49 -3.79 -6.29
C MET A 78 10.01 -4.78 -7.36
N LEU A 79 9.49 -4.28 -8.49
CA LEU A 79 9.03 -5.11 -9.61
C LEU A 79 10.17 -5.97 -10.18
N ASP A 80 11.37 -5.40 -10.33
CA ASP A 80 12.56 -6.11 -10.78
C ASP A 80 12.99 -7.20 -9.77
N SER A 81 12.83 -6.93 -8.48
CA SER A 81 13.06 -7.91 -7.41
C SER A 81 12.03 -9.05 -7.42
N TRP A 82 10.82 -8.79 -7.93
CA TRP A 82 9.73 -9.76 -8.04
C TRP A 82 9.59 -10.40 -9.43
N GLN A 83 10.64 -10.37 -10.24
CA GLN A 83 10.65 -11.10 -11.50
C GLN A 83 10.41 -12.60 -11.26
N LYS A 84 9.56 -13.20 -12.12
CA LYS A 84 9.20 -14.62 -12.01
C LYS A 84 10.43 -15.50 -12.13
N GLU A 85 11.22 -15.25 -13.17
CA GLU A 85 12.49 -15.94 -13.37
C GLU A 85 13.56 -15.34 -12.44
N ARG A 86 14.18 -16.18 -11.62
CA ARG A 86 15.10 -15.74 -10.56
C ARG A 86 16.38 -15.11 -11.11
N THR A 87 16.79 -15.49 -12.32
CA THR A 87 18.00 -14.96 -12.98
C THR A 87 17.80 -13.55 -13.52
N HIS A 88 16.55 -13.10 -13.68
CA HIS A 88 16.24 -11.71 -14.08
C HIS A 88 16.18 -10.75 -12.90
N ARG A 89 16.21 -11.26 -11.66
CA ARG A 89 16.23 -10.41 -10.46
C ARG A 89 17.62 -9.77 -10.32
N PRO A 90 17.71 -8.50 -9.88
CA PRO A 90 19.00 -7.87 -9.65
C PRO A 90 19.74 -8.55 -8.49
N SER A 91 21.07 -8.54 -8.53
CA SER A 91 21.86 -8.94 -7.35
C SER A 91 21.81 -7.84 -6.29
N PHE A 92 22.03 -8.18 -5.02
CA PHE A 92 22.14 -7.17 -3.95
C PHE A 92 23.18 -6.09 -4.25
N ALA A 93 24.31 -6.45 -4.87
CA ALA A 93 25.31 -5.47 -5.30
C ALA A 93 24.76 -4.48 -6.33
N SER A 94 23.90 -4.93 -7.26
CA SER A 94 23.21 -4.06 -8.21
C SER A 94 22.18 -3.17 -7.51
N ILE A 95 21.39 -3.74 -6.59
CA ILE A 95 20.40 -3.02 -5.78
C ILE A 95 21.06 -1.86 -5.02
N VAL A 96 22.15 -2.13 -4.30
CA VAL A 96 22.89 -1.10 -3.56
C VAL A 96 23.35 0.01 -4.51
N LYS A 97 23.96 -0.33 -5.65
CA LYS A 97 24.38 0.67 -6.66
C LYS A 97 23.21 1.52 -7.18
N THR A 98 22.05 0.92 -7.39
CA THR A 98 20.85 1.65 -7.82
C THR A 98 20.38 2.62 -6.75
N LEU A 99 20.20 2.16 -5.51
CA LEU A 99 19.78 3.01 -4.39
C LEU A 99 20.76 4.16 -4.14
N ASP A 100 22.06 3.87 -4.21
CA ASP A 100 23.13 4.85 -4.08
C ASP A 100 23.03 5.98 -5.11
N LYS A 101 22.70 5.66 -6.36
CA LYS A 101 22.49 6.66 -7.42
C LYS A 101 21.26 7.51 -7.14
N LEU A 102 20.17 6.90 -6.67
CA LEU A 102 18.94 7.62 -6.33
C LEU A 102 19.15 8.58 -5.15
N ILE A 103 19.89 8.17 -4.13
CA ILE A 103 20.23 9.02 -2.97
C ILE A 103 21.12 10.20 -3.40
N ARG A 104 22.08 9.97 -4.30
CA ARG A 104 22.96 11.03 -4.83
C ARG A 104 22.25 11.98 -5.80
N CYS A 105 21.11 11.60 -6.35
CA CYS A 105 20.32 12.42 -7.27
C CYS A 105 18.83 12.38 -6.89
N PRO A 106 18.44 13.04 -5.78
CA PRO A 106 17.10 12.93 -5.21
C PRO A 106 15.98 13.40 -6.14
N ASP A 107 16.30 14.23 -7.15
CA ASP A 107 15.33 14.65 -8.16
C ASP A 107 14.73 13.48 -8.95
N THR A 108 15.49 12.37 -9.09
CA THR A 108 15.01 11.13 -9.70
C THR A 108 13.87 10.47 -8.91
N LEU A 109 13.69 10.81 -7.63
CA LEU A 109 12.64 10.29 -6.77
C LEU A 109 11.35 11.14 -6.82
N ARG A 110 11.35 12.29 -7.49
CA ARG A 110 10.15 13.17 -7.54
C ARG A 110 8.99 12.57 -8.32
N LYS A 111 9.28 11.73 -9.31
CA LYS A 111 8.24 11.09 -10.13
C LYS A 111 7.58 9.98 -9.32
N ILE A 112 6.31 10.17 -8.97
CA ILE A 112 5.52 9.19 -8.21
C ILE A 112 4.96 8.11 -9.14
N ALA A 113 4.94 6.88 -8.64
CA ALA A 113 4.39 5.73 -9.32
C ALA A 113 2.88 5.83 -9.47
N GLN A 114 2.38 5.55 -10.67
CA GLN A 114 0.95 5.48 -10.94
C GLN A 114 0.51 4.03 -10.93
N ASN A 115 -0.29 3.65 -9.93
CA ASN A 115 -1.07 2.43 -10.03
C ASN A 115 -2.09 2.62 -11.15
N ARG A 116 -2.24 1.64 -12.06
CA ARG A 116 -3.19 1.67 -13.18
C ARG A 116 -4.68 1.61 -12.74
N THR A 117 -5.01 2.08 -11.55
CA THR A 117 -6.37 2.09 -10.99
C THR A 117 -6.84 3.52 -10.74
N ALA A 118 -7.84 3.91 -11.54
CA ALA A 118 -8.79 5.01 -11.44
C ALA A 118 -8.27 6.39 -10.98
N ASN A 119 -8.28 7.32 -11.93
CA ASN A 119 -8.24 8.75 -11.67
C ASN A 119 -9.45 9.11 -10.76
N PRO A 120 -9.27 9.80 -9.61
CA PRO A 120 -10.36 10.14 -8.69
C PRO A 120 -11.46 11.06 -9.27
N LEU A 121 -11.19 11.64 -10.45
CA LEU A 121 -12.08 12.51 -11.22
C LEU A 121 -12.54 11.84 -12.54
N ALA A 122 -12.26 10.54 -12.73
CA ALA A 122 -12.84 9.81 -13.84
C ALA A 122 -14.37 9.73 -13.65
N PRO A 123 -15.17 9.66 -14.73
CA PRO A 123 -16.61 9.43 -14.65
C PRO A 123 -16.98 8.16 -13.85
N ASP A 124 -16.04 7.21 -13.74
CA ASP A 124 -16.19 5.94 -13.03
C ASP A 124 -15.55 5.96 -11.61
N ALA A 125 -15.16 7.14 -11.10
CA ALA A 125 -14.61 7.25 -9.77
C ALA A 125 -15.67 6.84 -8.73
N PRO A 126 -15.32 5.97 -7.76
CA PRO A 126 -16.29 5.55 -6.77
C PRO A 126 -16.78 6.77 -5.98
N ASP A 127 -18.10 6.90 -5.90
CA ASP A 127 -18.77 7.97 -5.18
C ASP A 127 -18.47 7.81 -3.68
N MET A 128 -17.65 8.71 -3.13
CA MET A 128 -17.20 8.63 -1.75
C MET A 128 -18.27 9.14 -0.78
N THR A 129 -19.39 9.68 -1.27
CA THR A 129 -20.53 10.09 -0.44
C THR A 129 -21.48 8.93 -0.11
N GLN A 130 -21.26 7.74 -0.67
CA GLN A 130 -22.13 6.56 -0.48
C GLN A 130 -21.85 5.75 0.79
N PHE A 131 -20.81 6.07 1.56
CA PHE A 131 -20.50 5.32 2.77
C PHE A 131 -21.54 5.60 3.87
N THR A 132 -22.24 4.56 4.32
CA THR A 132 -23.24 4.66 5.38
C THR A 132 -22.65 4.50 6.78
N SER A 133 -21.40 4.06 6.90
CA SER A 133 -20.72 3.87 8.18
C SER A 133 -19.21 4.15 8.11
N VAL A 134 -18.64 4.55 9.25
CA VAL A 134 -17.18 4.73 9.43
C VAL A 134 -16.42 3.42 9.16
N SER A 135 -17.02 2.27 9.50
CA SER A 135 -16.44 0.94 9.27
C SER A 135 -16.28 0.65 7.76
N ASP A 136 -17.34 0.89 6.98
CA ASP A 136 -17.32 0.67 5.52
C ASP A 136 -16.32 1.60 4.83
N TRP A 137 -16.29 2.87 5.26
CA TRP A 137 -15.31 3.83 4.78
C TRP A 137 -13.87 3.40 5.10
N LEU A 138 -13.56 3.06 6.36
CA LEU A 138 -12.22 2.58 6.74
C LEU A 138 -11.85 1.30 5.97
N SER A 139 -12.80 0.41 5.67
CA SER A 139 -12.58 -0.79 4.87
C SER A 139 -12.25 -0.49 3.40
N SER A 140 -12.88 0.53 2.82
CA SER A 140 -12.64 0.93 1.43
C SER A 140 -11.22 1.46 1.24
N ILE A 141 -10.73 2.27 2.19
CA ILE A 141 -9.35 2.82 2.17
C ILE A 141 -8.32 1.91 2.85
N LYS A 142 -8.71 0.70 3.25
CA LYS A 142 -7.84 -0.31 3.90
C LYS A 142 -7.24 0.15 5.24
N MET A 143 -7.98 0.92 6.01
CA MET A 143 -7.63 1.43 7.33
C MET A 143 -8.52 0.85 8.45
N THR A 144 -9.23 -0.27 8.22
CA THR A 144 -10.10 -0.93 9.22
C THR A 144 -9.43 -1.20 10.56
N ARG A 145 -8.10 -1.38 10.59
CA ARG A 145 -7.34 -1.55 11.83
C ARG A 145 -7.48 -0.39 12.83
N TYR A 146 -7.92 0.77 12.35
CA TYR A 146 -8.15 1.95 13.19
C TYR A 146 -9.58 2.07 13.69
N LEU A 147 -10.51 1.18 13.30
CA LEU A 147 -11.93 1.27 13.66
C LEU A 147 -12.15 1.45 15.17
N GLU A 148 -11.54 0.61 16.01
CA GLU A 148 -11.64 0.72 17.47
C GLU A 148 -11.14 2.08 18.00
N ASN A 149 -10.15 2.70 17.33
CA ASN A 149 -9.64 4.01 17.74
C ASN A 149 -10.67 5.12 17.46
N PHE A 150 -11.36 5.04 16.33
CA PHE A 150 -12.45 5.96 15.98
C PHE A 150 -13.65 5.77 16.92
N GLU A 151 -14.07 4.53 17.17
CA GLU A 151 -15.18 4.22 18.09
C GLU A 151 -14.90 4.71 19.52
N ARG A 152 -13.69 4.46 20.04
CA ARG A 152 -13.29 4.91 21.38
C ARG A 152 -13.27 6.44 21.52
N ALA A 153 -13.01 7.16 20.42
CA ALA A 153 -13.05 8.62 20.39
C ALA A 153 -14.45 9.19 20.09
N GLY A 154 -15.47 8.33 19.94
CA GLY A 154 -16.83 8.75 19.62
C GLY A 154 -17.04 9.19 18.17
N ILE A 155 -16.10 8.92 17.27
CA ILE A 155 -16.21 9.26 15.85
C ILE A 155 -16.92 8.10 15.14
N THR A 156 -18.25 8.09 15.22
CA THR A 156 -19.09 7.00 14.69
C THR A 156 -19.94 7.41 13.49
N SER A 157 -19.92 8.67 13.08
CA SER A 157 -20.68 9.19 11.93
C SER A 157 -19.77 9.77 10.84
N MET A 158 -20.24 9.75 9.60
CA MET A 158 -19.49 10.30 8.46
C MET A 158 -19.39 11.83 8.55
N GLU A 159 -20.35 12.50 9.18
CA GLU A 159 -20.30 13.94 9.46
C GLU A 159 -19.12 14.28 10.38
N ALA A 160 -18.84 13.45 11.39
CA ALA A 160 -17.68 13.62 12.24
C ALA A 160 -16.37 13.33 11.47
N VAL A 161 -16.36 12.30 10.63
CA VAL A 161 -15.19 11.93 9.80
C VAL A 161 -14.78 13.08 8.87
N VAL A 162 -15.72 13.75 8.21
CA VAL A 162 -15.40 14.85 7.30
C VAL A 162 -14.88 16.10 8.01
N GLN A 163 -14.94 16.19 9.33
CA GLN A 163 -14.36 17.30 10.10
C GLN A 163 -12.92 17.03 10.57
N LEU A 164 -12.42 15.80 10.40
CA LEU A 164 -11.12 15.41 10.94
C LEU A 164 -9.94 16.20 10.39
N THR A 165 -8.97 16.41 11.27
CA THR A 165 -7.67 17.04 11.03
C THR A 165 -6.54 16.05 11.29
N VAL A 166 -5.35 16.33 10.75
CA VAL A 166 -4.14 15.53 11.02
C VAL A 166 -3.81 15.47 12.51
N GLN A 167 -4.09 16.55 13.25
CA GLN A 167 -3.89 16.61 14.70
C GLN A 167 -4.82 15.64 15.43
N GLU A 168 -6.09 15.57 15.05
CA GLU A 168 -7.04 14.60 15.63
C GLU A 168 -6.63 13.17 15.29
N LEU A 169 -6.19 12.87 14.06
CA LEU A 169 -5.69 11.53 13.73
C LEU A 169 -4.50 11.14 14.63
N THR A 170 -3.63 12.09 14.95
CA THR A 170 -2.52 11.85 15.90
C THR A 170 -3.06 11.56 17.30
N ALA A 171 -4.06 12.31 17.77
CA ALA A 171 -4.71 12.09 19.06
C ALA A 171 -5.45 10.74 19.14
N LEU A 172 -5.96 10.21 18.01
CA LEU A 172 -6.54 8.87 17.90
C LEU A 172 -5.51 7.74 18.01
N GLY A 173 -4.21 8.05 18.08
CA GLY A 173 -3.13 7.06 18.10
C GLY A 173 -2.70 6.59 16.70
N ILE A 174 -3.11 7.29 15.65
CA ILE A 174 -2.69 7.01 14.27
C ILE A 174 -1.38 7.76 14.02
N THR A 175 -0.25 7.20 14.44
CA THR A 175 1.06 7.88 14.40
C THR A 175 1.83 7.68 13.10
N LEU A 176 1.44 6.71 12.27
CA LEU A 176 2.08 6.43 10.99
C LEU A 176 1.68 7.50 9.98
N VAL A 177 2.64 8.33 9.55
CA VAL A 177 2.44 9.46 8.63
C VAL A 177 1.75 9.04 7.33
N GLY A 178 2.11 7.88 6.77
CA GLY A 178 1.45 7.34 5.57
C GLY A 178 -0.04 7.04 5.79
N HIS A 179 -0.40 6.50 6.95
CA HIS A 179 -1.80 6.24 7.29
C HIS A 179 -2.57 7.53 7.55
N GLN A 180 -1.97 8.49 8.26
CA GLN A 180 -2.56 9.81 8.43
C GLN A 180 -2.87 10.45 7.08
N LYS A 181 -1.90 10.45 6.15
CA LYS A 181 -2.10 10.97 4.79
C LYS A 181 -3.18 10.22 4.03
N LYS A 182 -3.19 8.89 4.06
CA LYS A 182 -4.18 8.07 3.36
C LYS A 182 -5.61 8.39 3.81
N ILE A 183 -5.81 8.49 5.12
CA ILE A 183 -7.08 8.88 5.72
C ILE A 183 -7.45 10.31 5.31
N MET A 184 -6.52 11.26 5.45
CA MET A 184 -6.78 12.67 5.12
C MET A 184 -7.05 12.91 3.64
N ASN A 185 -6.38 12.21 2.73
CA ASN A 185 -6.66 12.31 1.29
C ASN A 185 -8.09 11.86 0.96
N SER A 186 -8.56 10.78 1.62
CA SER A 186 -9.95 10.35 1.47
C SER A 186 -10.94 11.35 2.08
N VAL A 187 -10.64 11.91 3.26
CA VAL A 187 -11.44 12.97 3.88
C VAL A 187 -11.53 14.21 2.98
N GLN A 188 -10.41 14.63 2.37
CA GLN A 188 -10.38 15.76 1.44
C GLN A 188 -11.18 15.49 0.16
N ALA A 189 -11.11 14.27 -0.38
CA ALA A 189 -11.94 13.88 -1.53
C ALA A 189 -13.43 13.93 -1.20
N MET A 190 -13.84 13.43 -0.02
CA MET A 190 -15.23 13.53 0.45
C MET A 190 -15.69 14.99 0.60
N ARG A 191 -14.85 15.85 1.20
CA ARG A 191 -15.15 17.30 1.33
C ARG A 191 -15.36 17.96 -0.02
N ALA A 192 -14.51 17.66 -1.01
CA ALA A 192 -14.62 18.22 -2.35
C ALA A 192 -15.93 17.81 -3.04
N GLN A 193 -16.33 16.55 -2.92
CA GLN A 193 -17.60 16.06 -3.48
C GLN A 193 -18.82 16.70 -2.81
N ILE A 194 -18.82 16.82 -1.47
CA ILE A 194 -19.90 17.48 -0.72
C ILE A 194 -20.04 18.96 -1.11
N SER A 195 -18.91 19.67 -1.29
CA SER A 195 -18.92 21.06 -1.74
C SER A 195 -19.56 21.21 -3.12
N ASN A 196 -19.20 20.35 -4.07
CA ASN A 196 -19.75 20.37 -5.42
C ASN A 196 -21.26 20.05 -5.47
N LEU A 197 -21.75 19.16 -4.60
CA LEU A 197 -23.18 18.89 -4.44
C LEU A 197 -23.95 20.11 -3.91
N SER A 198 -23.34 20.89 -3.02
CA SER A 198 -23.96 22.11 -2.47
C SER A 198 -24.01 23.27 -3.47
N GLU A 199 -23.03 23.37 -4.37
CA GLU A 199 -23.01 24.40 -5.44
C GLU A 199 -23.94 24.06 -6.61
N GLY A 200 -24.17 22.76 -6.89
CA GLY A 200 -25.07 22.32 -7.97
C GLY A 200 -26.56 22.54 -7.71
N PHE A 201 -26.95 22.96 -6.49
CA PHE A 201 -28.34 23.26 -6.11
C PHE A 201 -28.72 24.74 -6.29
N LEU A 202 -27.78 25.59 -6.71
CA LEU A 202 -27.96 27.04 -6.90
C LEU A 202 -28.05 27.48 -8.38
N VAL A 203 -28.32 26.56 -9.31
CA VAL A 203 -28.57 26.87 -10.73
C VAL A 203 -30.00 26.53 -11.12
#